data_AF-A0A820QLZ6-F1
#
_entry.id   AF-A0A820QLZ6-F1
#
_cell.length_a   1.000
_cell.length_b   1.000
_cell.length_c   1.000
_cell.angle_alpha   90.00
_cell.angle_beta   90.00
_cell.angle_gamma   90.00
#
_symmetry.space_group_name_H-M   'P 1'
#
loop_
_entity.id
_entity.type
_entity.pdbx_description
1 polymer ?
#
loop_
_entity_poly.entity_id
_entity_poly.type
_entity_poly.pdbx_seq_one_letter_code
_entity_poly.pdbx_strand_id
1 'polypeptide(L)'
;YNEQLCKDFLPATIYINGLSCRYIYEIELRNDRTTYRLQSFLEDIQQLFRGCLTLPNELFYCNRSTMYQCYNSSKCISKHQLVDRIQDCPFNDDETYNESCSLVDVHHRFPCFVNDKAICLAAITILDRKPDCTSGTDELSKEFDETVTHIHFPTICDGKKS
;
A
#
# COMPACT_ATOMS: atom_id res chain seq x y z
N TYR A 1 -14.81 -3.41 -14.09
CA TYR A 1 -13.34 -3.51 -13.84
C TYR A 1 -12.90 -4.91 -14.23
N ASN A 2 -11.60 -5.22 -14.27
CA ASN A 2 -11.16 -6.58 -14.61
C ASN A 2 -11.18 -7.47 -13.37
N GLU A 3 -12.23 -8.29 -13.23
CA GLU A 3 -12.39 -9.22 -12.11
C GLU A 3 -11.24 -10.23 -12.00
N GLN A 4 -10.63 -10.66 -13.11
CA GLN A 4 -9.53 -11.64 -13.05
C GLN A 4 -8.31 -11.08 -12.31
N LEU A 5 -8.07 -9.78 -12.40
CA LEU A 5 -6.99 -9.08 -11.67
C LEU A 5 -7.39 -8.73 -10.23
N CYS A 6 -8.69 -8.62 -9.97
CA CYS A 6 -9.24 -8.22 -8.68
C CYS A 6 -9.82 -9.39 -7.88
N LYS A 7 -9.79 -10.64 -8.36
CA LYS A 7 -10.64 -11.74 -7.85
C LYS A 7 -10.54 -11.96 -6.32
N ASP A 8 -9.35 -11.76 -5.76
CA ASP A 8 -9.07 -11.97 -4.35
C ASP A 8 -9.40 -10.72 -3.51
N PHE A 9 -9.51 -9.55 -4.14
CA PHE A 9 -9.66 -8.24 -3.49
C PHE A 9 -11.07 -7.63 -3.67
N LEU A 10 -11.58 -7.59 -4.90
CA LEU A 10 -12.89 -7.06 -5.29
C LEU A 10 -13.55 -8.00 -6.31
N PRO A 11 -14.20 -9.09 -5.87
CA PRO A 11 -14.96 -9.96 -6.77
C PRO A 11 -16.22 -9.27 -7.29
N ALA A 12 -16.70 -9.66 -8.49
CA ALA A 12 -17.91 -9.08 -9.06
C ALA A 12 -19.15 -9.50 -8.28
N THR A 13 -20.09 -8.57 -8.09
CA THR A 13 -21.39 -8.85 -7.48
C THR A 13 -22.51 -8.92 -8.51
N ILE A 14 -22.31 -8.30 -9.68
CA ILE A 14 -23.26 -8.34 -10.80
C ILE A 14 -22.52 -8.31 -12.14
N TYR A 15 -23.14 -8.91 -13.16
CA TYR A 15 -22.67 -8.90 -14.54
C TYR A 15 -23.68 -8.18 -15.43
N ILE A 16 -23.26 -7.14 -16.15
CA ILE A 16 -24.11 -6.38 -17.07
C ILE A 16 -23.48 -6.43 -18.46
N ASN A 17 -24.16 -7.01 -19.44
CA ASN A 17 -23.65 -7.18 -20.81
C ASN A 17 -22.27 -7.84 -20.87
N GLY A 18 -22.01 -8.82 -20.01
CA GLY A 18 -20.71 -9.51 -19.92
C GLY A 18 -19.61 -8.71 -19.23
N LEU A 19 -19.90 -7.52 -18.70
CA LEU A 19 -18.96 -6.74 -17.89
C LEU A 19 -19.13 -7.06 -16.40
N SER A 20 -18.00 -7.25 -15.71
CA SER A 20 -17.96 -7.38 -14.25
C SER A 20 -18.22 -6.02 -13.58
N CYS A 21 -19.24 -5.98 -12.72
CA CYS A 21 -19.75 -4.79 -12.07
C CYS A 21 -19.91 -4.99 -10.55
N ARG A 22 -19.95 -3.88 -9.82
CA ARG A 22 -20.29 -3.79 -8.39
C ARG A 22 -21.08 -2.52 -8.12
N TYR A 23 -21.88 -2.52 -7.07
CA TYR A 23 -22.57 -1.31 -6.63
C TYR A 23 -21.67 -0.42 -5.79
N ILE A 24 -21.82 0.89 -5.92
CA ILE A 24 -20.98 1.86 -5.20
C ILE A 24 -21.14 1.75 -3.68
N TYR A 25 -22.33 1.38 -3.19
CA TYR A 25 -22.58 1.21 -1.75
C TYR A 25 -21.92 -0.05 -1.18
N GLU A 26 -21.50 -1.01 -2.02
CA GLU A 26 -20.75 -2.20 -1.60
C GLU A 26 -19.26 -1.89 -1.45
N ILE A 27 -18.85 -0.69 -1.83
CA ILE A 27 -17.50 -0.18 -1.73
C ILE A 27 -17.51 0.80 -0.56
N GLU A 28 -16.83 0.46 0.53
CA GLU A 28 -16.67 1.32 1.69
C GLU A 28 -15.67 2.46 1.39
N LEU A 29 -16.06 3.38 0.49
CA LEU A 29 -15.31 4.63 0.29
C LEU A 29 -15.41 5.50 1.54
N ARG A 30 -14.38 6.31 1.82
CA ARG A 30 -14.32 7.23 2.98
C ARG A 30 -15.62 8.03 3.06
N ASN A 31 -16.46 7.66 4.00
CA ASN A 31 -17.84 8.09 4.05
C ASN A 31 -17.94 9.39 4.85
N ASP A 32 -17.46 10.51 4.29
CA ASP A 32 -17.68 11.81 4.94
C ASP A 32 -18.79 12.59 4.24
N ARG A 33 -19.94 12.59 4.90
CA ARG A 33 -21.19 13.18 4.45
C ARG A 33 -21.07 14.69 4.60
N THR A 34 -20.62 15.37 3.55
CA THR A 34 -21.16 16.63 3.00
C THR A 34 -20.18 17.19 1.97
N THR A 35 -20.54 17.08 0.69
CA THR A 35 -19.76 17.58 -0.46
C THR A 35 -18.46 16.81 -0.75
N TYR A 36 -18.60 15.59 -1.25
CA TYR A 36 -17.48 14.84 -1.83
C TYR A 36 -17.02 15.52 -3.13
N ARG A 37 -15.78 16.01 -3.16
CA ARG A 37 -15.18 16.51 -4.41
C ARG A 37 -14.92 15.31 -5.34
N LEU A 38 -15.19 15.48 -6.64
CA LEU A 38 -14.89 14.44 -7.65
C LEU A 38 -13.43 13.97 -7.57
N GLN A 39 -12.51 14.89 -7.26
CA GLN A 39 -11.10 14.56 -7.09
C GLN A 39 -10.87 13.52 -5.98
N SER A 40 -11.43 13.74 -4.78
CA SER A 40 -11.31 12.80 -3.66
C SER A 40 -11.96 11.46 -3.99
N PHE A 41 -13.09 11.47 -4.71
CA PHE A 41 -13.72 10.24 -5.20
C PHE A 41 -12.79 9.44 -6.13
N LEU A 42 -12.15 10.12 -7.08
CA LEU A 42 -11.21 9.48 -8.00
C LEU A 42 -9.98 8.94 -7.26
N GLU A 43 -9.48 9.66 -6.26
CA GLU A 43 -8.38 9.23 -5.41
C GLU A 43 -8.74 7.95 -4.64
N ASP A 44 -9.92 7.88 -4.00
CA ASP A 44 -10.32 6.67 -3.28
C ASP A 44 -10.53 5.48 -4.23
N ILE A 45 -11.12 5.71 -5.40
CA ILE A 45 -11.28 4.66 -6.41
C ILE A 45 -9.92 4.18 -6.91
N GLN A 46 -8.96 5.07 -7.13
CA GLN A 46 -7.60 4.70 -7.50
C GLN A 46 -6.91 3.88 -6.41
N GLN A 47 -7.02 4.30 -5.15
CA GLN A 47 -6.47 3.54 -4.02
C GLN A 47 -7.12 2.16 -3.91
N LEU A 48 -8.44 2.08 -4.04
CA LEU A 48 -9.18 0.82 -4.04
C LEU A 48 -8.67 -0.11 -5.15
N PHE A 49 -8.53 0.37 -6.38
CA PHE A 49 -8.08 -0.49 -7.48
C PHE A 49 -6.56 -0.76 -7.48
N ARG A 50 -5.77 -0.10 -6.63
CA ARG A 50 -4.35 -0.43 -6.40
C ARG A 50 -4.20 -1.86 -5.88
N GLY A 51 -5.13 -2.31 -5.04
CA GLY A 51 -5.26 -3.70 -4.59
C GLY A 51 -5.45 -4.73 -5.73
N CYS A 52 -5.84 -4.31 -6.93
CA CYS A 52 -5.91 -5.17 -8.11
C CYS A 52 -4.68 -5.12 -9.02
N LEU A 53 -3.73 -4.24 -8.75
CA LEU A 53 -2.49 -4.17 -9.54
C LEU A 53 -1.65 -5.40 -9.24
N THR A 54 -1.47 -6.22 -10.27
CA THR A 54 -0.65 -7.43 -10.22
C THR A 54 0.57 -7.23 -11.11
N LEU A 55 1.73 -7.71 -10.65
CA LEU A 55 2.93 -7.70 -11.47
C LEU A 55 2.82 -8.79 -12.54
N PRO A 56 3.24 -8.54 -13.79
CA PRO A 56 3.35 -9.60 -14.79
C PRO A 56 4.27 -10.72 -14.27
N ASN A 57 3.81 -11.98 -14.32
CA ASN A 57 4.50 -13.19 -13.81
C ASN A 57 4.66 -13.29 -12.28
N GLU A 58 3.58 -13.11 -11.52
CA GLU A 58 3.54 -13.22 -10.05
C GLU A 58 4.38 -14.39 -9.50
N LEU A 59 4.23 -15.60 -10.05
CA LEU A 59 4.93 -16.81 -9.59
C LEU A 59 6.46 -16.73 -9.60
N PHE A 60 7.07 -15.98 -10.53
CA PHE A 60 8.53 -15.87 -10.59
C PHE A 60 9.07 -14.82 -9.61
N TYR A 61 8.31 -13.76 -9.36
CA TYR A 61 8.77 -12.64 -8.55
C TYR A 61 8.56 -12.87 -7.05
N CYS A 62 7.52 -13.59 -6.64
CA CYS A 62 7.27 -13.91 -5.22
C CYS A 62 8.48 -14.55 -4.51
N ASN A 63 9.30 -15.31 -5.24
CA ASN A 63 10.46 -16.00 -4.66
C ASN A 63 11.65 -15.08 -4.37
N ARG A 64 11.58 -13.79 -4.71
CA ARG A 64 12.66 -12.84 -4.44
C ARG A 64 12.56 -12.29 -3.01
N SER A 65 13.71 -12.12 -2.36
CA SER A 65 13.77 -11.59 -0.99
C SER A 65 13.24 -10.16 -0.83
N THR A 66 13.13 -9.39 -1.92
CA THR A 66 12.57 -8.04 -1.99
C THR A 66 11.06 -8.01 -2.18
N MET A 67 10.44 -9.17 -2.41
CA MET A 67 9.00 -9.31 -2.62
C MET A 67 8.33 -9.88 -1.38
N TYR A 68 7.07 -9.57 -1.22
CA TYR A 68 6.18 -10.09 -0.19
C TYR A 68 4.99 -10.76 -0.87
N GLN A 69 4.65 -11.97 -0.45
CA GLN A 69 3.46 -12.66 -0.90
C GLN A 69 2.33 -12.38 0.08
N CYS A 70 1.22 -11.84 -0.43
CA CYS A 70 0.03 -11.60 0.36
C CYS A 70 -0.52 -12.90 0.94
N TYR A 71 -1.00 -12.85 2.18
CA TYR A 71 -1.59 -13.97 2.89
C TYR A 71 -2.74 -14.57 2.08
N ASN A 72 -2.75 -15.90 1.91
CA ASN A 72 -3.76 -16.64 1.15
C ASN A 72 -4.05 -16.11 -0.27
N SER A 73 -3.09 -15.47 -0.93
CA SER A 73 -3.22 -15.01 -2.32
C SER A 73 -1.98 -15.34 -3.15
N SER A 74 -2.15 -15.41 -4.48
CA SER A 74 -1.01 -15.46 -5.41
C SER A 74 -0.34 -14.10 -5.59
N LYS A 75 -0.98 -13.04 -5.09
CA LYS A 75 -0.50 -11.67 -5.26
C LYS A 75 0.82 -11.47 -4.53
N CYS A 76 1.76 -10.84 -5.25
CA CYS A 76 3.05 -10.45 -4.71
C CYS A 76 3.34 -8.98 -4.95
N ILE A 77 3.82 -8.33 -3.90
CA ILE A 77 4.06 -6.90 -3.83
C ILE A 77 5.52 -6.64 -3.48
N SER A 78 6.05 -5.47 -3.85
CA SER A 78 7.35 -5.02 -3.35
C SER A 78 7.28 -4.83 -1.84
N LYS A 79 8.31 -5.25 -1.10
CA LYS A 79 8.40 -5.00 0.36
C LYS A 79 8.37 -3.51 0.71
N HIS A 80 8.73 -2.62 -0.21
CA HIS A 80 8.59 -1.17 -0.02
C HIS A 80 7.13 -0.72 0.20
N GLN A 81 6.16 -1.51 -0.25
CA GLN A 81 4.73 -1.25 -0.06
C GLN A 81 4.21 -1.78 1.29
N LEU A 82 5.04 -2.46 2.09
CA LEU A 82 4.63 -2.88 3.43
C LEU A 82 4.58 -1.67 4.36
N VAL A 83 3.46 -1.51 5.06
CA VAL A 83 3.21 -0.45 6.04
C VAL A 83 3.34 0.94 5.39
N ASP A 84 2.70 1.10 4.23
CA ASP A 84 2.68 2.34 3.45
C ASP A 84 1.33 3.08 3.50
N ARG A 85 0.42 2.61 4.36
CA ARG A 85 -0.98 3.03 4.55
C ARG A 85 -1.91 2.70 3.41
N ILE A 86 -1.48 1.86 2.46
CA ILE A 86 -2.27 1.54 1.29
C ILE A 86 -2.43 0.03 1.21
N GLN A 87 -3.67 -0.42 1.34
CA GLN A 87 -4.00 -1.84 1.26
C GLN A 87 -3.78 -2.35 -0.17
N ASP A 88 -2.65 -2.99 -0.39
CA ASP A 88 -2.33 -3.74 -1.60
C ASP A 88 -2.74 -5.21 -1.48
N CYS A 89 -2.77 -5.79 -0.27
CA CYS A 89 -3.13 -7.19 -0.09
C CYS A 89 -4.62 -7.44 0.23
N PRO A 90 -5.21 -8.56 -0.24
CA PRO A 90 -6.59 -8.97 0.06
C PRO A 90 -6.97 -8.94 1.54
N PHE A 91 -6.05 -9.32 2.42
CA PHE A 91 -6.31 -9.42 3.86
C PHE A 91 -5.63 -8.33 4.68
N ASN A 92 -5.12 -7.27 4.04
CA ASN A 92 -4.47 -6.12 4.69
C ASN A 92 -3.26 -6.53 5.57
N ASP A 93 -2.62 -7.64 5.22
CA ASP A 93 -1.45 -8.21 5.90
C ASP A 93 -0.17 -7.45 5.60
N ASP A 94 -0.13 -6.74 4.46
CA ASP A 94 0.88 -5.76 4.09
C ASP A 94 0.95 -4.58 5.06
N GLU A 95 -0.22 -4.07 5.47
CA GLU A 95 -0.34 -2.93 6.39
C GLU A 95 -0.25 -3.31 7.87
N THR A 96 -0.31 -4.61 8.16
CA THR A 96 -0.17 -5.17 9.52
C THR A 96 1.11 -5.99 9.68
N TYR A 97 2.09 -5.79 8.79
CA TYR A 97 3.35 -6.51 8.81
C TYR A 97 4.22 -6.15 10.02
N ASN A 98 4.31 -7.09 10.96
CA ASN A 98 4.94 -6.88 12.27
C ASN A 98 6.46 -6.80 12.27
N GLU A 99 7.10 -7.35 11.23
CA GLU A 99 8.56 -7.40 11.10
C GLU A 99 9.09 -6.27 10.21
N SER A 100 8.33 -5.18 10.04
CA SER A 100 8.70 -4.05 9.19
C SER A 100 10.06 -3.44 9.57
N CYS A 101 10.42 -3.45 10.85
CA CYS A 101 11.73 -3.00 11.33
C CYS A 101 12.89 -4.00 11.10
N SER A 102 12.61 -5.18 10.56
CA SER A 102 13.62 -6.18 10.19
C SER A 102 13.81 -6.29 8.67
N LEU A 103 13.15 -5.43 7.89
CA LEU A 103 13.29 -5.40 6.44
C LEU A 103 14.68 -4.88 6.03
N VAL A 104 15.16 -5.34 4.87
CA VAL A 104 16.50 -4.97 4.35
C VAL A 104 16.60 -3.47 4.08
N ASP A 105 15.48 -2.83 3.74
CA ASP A 105 15.37 -1.39 3.49
C ASP A 105 15.08 -0.57 4.76
N VAL A 106 15.25 -1.13 5.97
CA VAL A 106 14.93 -0.45 7.24
C VAL A 106 15.57 0.94 7.38
N HIS A 107 16.75 1.15 6.78
CA HIS A 107 17.43 2.46 6.80
C HIS A 107 16.67 3.56 6.04
N HIS A 108 15.71 3.19 5.21
CA HIS A 108 14.82 4.10 4.47
C HIS A 108 13.41 4.17 5.09
N ARG A 109 13.22 3.59 6.27
CA ARG A 109 11.95 3.55 6.98
C ARG A 109 11.99 4.39 8.24
N PHE A 110 10.83 4.89 8.64
CA PHE A 110 10.70 5.70 9.84
C PHE A 110 10.28 4.81 11.02
N PRO A 111 11.12 4.68 12.07
CA PRO A 111 10.77 3.89 13.25
C PRO A 111 9.78 4.66 14.13
N CYS A 112 8.70 4.00 14.54
CA CYS A 112 7.81 4.55 15.55
C CYS A 112 7.03 3.49 16.33
N PHE A 113 6.14 3.94 17.21
CA PHE A 113 5.32 3.07 18.04
C PHE A 113 3.83 3.24 17.71
N VAL A 114 3.15 2.11 17.53
CA VAL A 114 1.69 2.03 17.39
C VAL A 114 1.17 1.08 18.45
N ASN A 115 0.41 1.59 19.43
CA ASN A 115 -0.10 0.82 20.56
C ASN A 115 1.00 0.00 21.28
N ASP A 116 2.09 0.68 21.64
CA ASP A 116 3.31 0.12 22.27
C ASP A 116 4.10 -0.91 21.42
N LYS A 117 3.70 -1.10 20.16
CA LYS A 117 4.42 -1.96 19.22
C LYS A 117 5.34 -1.14 18.34
N ALA A 118 6.63 -1.52 18.29
CA ALA A 118 7.57 -0.95 17.34
C ALA A 118 7.17 -1.35 15.91
N ILE A 119 7.05 -0.35 15.04
CA ILE A 119 6.76 -0.50 13.61
C ILE A 119 7.64 0.46 12.83
N CYS A 120 8.03 0.08 11.61
CA CYS A 120 8.85 0.91 10.73
C CYS A 120 8.04 1.27 9.48
N LEU A 121 7.50 2.48 9.50
CA LEU A 121 6.63 3.01 8.46
C LEU A 121 7.42 3.25 7.16
N ALA A 122 6.74 3.09 6.02
CA ALA A 122 7.31 3.49 4.73
C ALA A 122 7.47 5.02 4.65
N ALA A 123 8.45 5.48 3.89
CA ALA A 123 8.75 6.92 3.81
C ALA A 123 7.59 7.79 3.29
N ILE A 124 6.67 7.21 2.50
CA ILE A 124 5.50 7.93 1.96
C ILE A 124 4.51 8.35 3.04
N THR A 125 4.55 7.73 4.22
CA THR A 125 3.60 7.98 5.31
C THR A 125 4.09 9.07 6.26
N ILE A 126 5.16 9.78 5.91
CA ILE A 126 5.81 10.77 6.77
C ILE A 126 5.47 12.16 6.26
N LEU A 127 4.98 13.04 7.14
CA LEU A 127 4.48 14.37 6.80
C LEU A 127 3.31 14.31 5.80
N ASP A 128 2.49 13.26 5.86
CA ASP A 128 1.33 13.06 4.98
C ASP A 128 0.06 13.76 5.51
N ARG A 129 0.20 14.50 6.62
CA ARG A 129 -0.84 15.19 7.39
C ARG A 129 -1.76 14.26 8.15
N LYS A 130 -1.41 13.00 8.32
CA LYS A 130 -2.17 12.01 9.06
C LYS A 130 -1.27 11.32 10.09
N PRO A 131 -1.52 11.55 11.41
CA PRO A 131 -0.72 10.91 12.44
C PRO A 131 -0.91 9.40 12.40
N ASP A 132 0.17 8.72 12.04
CA ASP A 132 0.26 7.29 11.85
C ASP A 132 0.90 6.59 13.05
N CYS A 133 1.78 7.27 13.76
CA CYS A 133 2.30 6.81 15.03
C CYS A 133 1.37 7.22 16.19
N THR A 134 1.37 6.48 17.29
CA THR A 134 0.54 6.81 18.48
C THR A 134 0.84 8.22 19.02
N SER A 135 2.09 8.66 18.93
CA SER A 135 2.54 10.00 19.33
C SER A 135 2.41 11.06 18.24
N GLY A 136 2.03 10.69 17.01
CA GLY A 136 2.01 11.57 15.84
C GLY A 136 3.40 12.12 15.45
N THR A 137 4.48 11.46 15.87
CA THR A 137 5.86 11.92 15.67
C THR A 137 6.32 11.92 14.21
N ASP A 138 5.69 11.08 13.40
CA ASP A 138 5.77 11.07 11.94
C ASP A 138 5.38 12.42 11.32
N GLU A 139 4.50 13.19 11.98
CA GLU A 139 4.02 14.49 11.51
C GLU A 139 4.76 15.70 12.12
N LEU A 140 5.76 15.45 12.97
CA LEU A 140 6.42 16.48 13.78
C LEU A 140 7.83 16.86 13.30
N SER A 141 8.27 16.38 12.14
CA SER A 141 9.68 16.52 11.77
C SER A 141 10.01 17.86 11.10
N LYS A 142 10.97 18.59 11.71
CA LYS A 142 11.74 19.66 11.04
C LYS A 142 12.94 19.13 10.24
N GLU A 143 13.31 17.85 10.42
CA GLU A 143 14.47 17.19 9.80
C GLU A 143 14.15 16.46 8.48
N PHE A 144 12.89 16.12 8.20
CA PHE A 144 12.51 15.41 6.96
C PHE A 144 12.22 16.35 5.78
N ASP A 145 12.05 17.66 6.04
CA ASP A 145 11.92 18.69 5.01
C ASP A 145 13.21 18.79 4.14
N GLU A 146 14.37 18.45 4.70
CA GLU A 146 15.65 18.42 3.98
C GLU A 146 15.96 17.07 3.29
N THR A 147 15.34 15.96 3.72
CA THR A 147 15.62 14.62 3.15
C THR A 147 14.68 14.24 2.01
N VAL A 148 13.44 14.75 1.98
CA VAL A 148 12.48 14.50 0.88
C VAL A 148 12.79 15.36 -0.35
N THR A 149 13.51 16.47 -0.18
CA THR A 149 13.95 17.33 -1.30
C THR A 149 15.10 16.75 -2.12
N HIS A 150 15.80 15.74 -1.59
CA HIS A 150 16.93 15.09 -2.24
C HIS A 150 16.69 13.59 -2.44
N ILE A 151 15.96 13.27 -3.51
CA ILE A 151 15.81 11.90 -4.01
C ILE A 151 17.17 11.43 -4.57
N HIS A 152 18.02 10.84 -3.72
CA HIS A 152 19.29 10.24 -4.12
C HIS A 152 19.10 8.76 -4.51
N PHE A 153 18.56 8.53 -5.71
CA PHE A 153 18.64 7.23 -6.38
C PHE A 153 19.59 7.34 -7.58
N PRO A 154 20.92 7.25 -7.40
CA PRO A 154 21.85 7.26 -8.53
C PRO A 154 21.57 6.10 -9.51
N THR A 155 20.96 5.02 -9.01
CA THR A 155 20.52 3.88 -9.83
C THR A 155 19.27 3.24 -9.23
N ILE A 156 18.29 2.92 -10.08
CA ILE A 156 17.14 2.06 -9.75
C ILE A 156 17.44 0.68 -10.32
N CYS A 157 17.48 -0.35 -9.46
CA CYS A 157 17.84 -1.72 -9.84
C CYS A 157 16.66 -2.66 -9.63
N ASP A 158 16.50 -3.68 -10.49
CA ASP A 158 15.47 -4.71 -10.38
C ASP A 158 15.83 -5.84 -9.38
N GLY A 159 16.93 -5.66 -8.63
CA GLY A 159 17.43 -6.61 -7.63
C GLY A 159 18.06 -7.89 -8.21
N LYS A 160 18.27 -8.01 -9.52
CA LYS A 160 19.02 -9.15 -10.08
C LYS A 160 20.52 -8.98 -9.86
N LYS A 161 21.14 -9.93 -9.15
CA LYS A 161 22.58 -10.16 -9.31
C LYS A 161 22.79 -10.84 -10.67
N SER A 162 23.48 -10.15 -11.57
CA SER A 162 24.10 -10.73 -12.77
C SER A 162 25.22 -11.68 -12.39
#